data_AF-A0A957AC22-F1
#
_entry.id   AF-A0A957AC22-F1
#
_cell.length_a   1.000
_cell.length_b   1.000
_cell.length_c   1.000
_cell.angle_alpha   90.00
_cell.angle_beta   90.00
_cell.angle_gamma   90.00
#
_symmetry.space_group_name_H-M   'P 1'
#
loop_
_entity.id
_entity.type
_entity.pdbx_description
1 polymer ?
#
loop_
_entity_poly.entity_id
_entity_poly.type
_entity_poly.pdbx_seq_one_letter_code
_entity_poly.pdbx_strand_id
1 'polypeptide(L)'
;MPNLLAIIPHPDDETYAFAGTIALAANAGWKCHVHCASFGEGGERHDGGDPDPGMLALARARELDASCARLGAQPPDIWGLPDGRLAGRKDGVRKARSAMRRTSADVVLSLGSDGAYGHPDHLAVHRWVQQAWETIEEKPVLLYAAFPPG
;
A
#
# COMPACT_ATOMS: atom_id res chain seq x y z
N MET A 1 -9.47 13.54 -15.10
CA MET A 1 -9.40 12.06 -15.04
C MET A 1 -9.16 11.69 -13.59
N PRO A 2 -9.87 10.70 -13.03
CA PRO A 2 -9.77 10.39 -11.61
C PRO A 2 -8.43 9.75 -11.23
N ASN A 3 -8.05 9.90 -9.97
CA ASN A 3 -6.86 9.32 -9.36
C ASN A 3 -7.28 8.26 -8.34
N LEU A 4 -6.71 7.05 -8.46
CA LEU A 4 -6.86 5.97 -7.49
C LEU A 4 -5.53 5.79 -6.75
N LEU A 5 -5.58 5.72 -5.42
CA LEU A 5 -4.41 5.55 -4.57
C LEU A 5 -4.57 4.30 -3.69
N ALA A 6 -3.70 3.31 -3.83
CA ALA A 6 -3.55 2.23 -2.87
C ALA A 6 -2.46 2.58 -1.84
N ILE A 7 -2.77 2.47 -0.55
CA ILE A 7 -1.80 2.59 0.54
C ILE A 7 -1.68 1.22 1.21
N ILE A 8 -0.51 0.62 1.10
CA ILE A 8 -0.23 -0.75 1.54
C ILE A 8 0.93 -0.81 2.52
N PRO A 9 0.97 -1.81 3.42
CA PRO A 9 2.10 -1.99 4.31
C PRO A 9 3.34 -2.55 3.59
N HIS A 10 3.21 -3.57 2.75
CA HIS A 10 4.32 -4.34 2.18
C HIS A 10 4.24 -4.53 0.65
N PRO A 11 5.37 -4.81 -0.03
CA PRO A 11 5.40 -5.17 -1.45
C PRO A 11 4.77 -6.54 -1.77
N ASP A 12 3.53 -6.58 -2.28
CA ASP A 12 2.72 -7.77 -2.66
C ASP A 12 1.24 -7.56 -2.28
N ASP A 13 1.00 -6.78 -1.23
CA ASP A 13 -0.33 -6.38 -0.75
C ASP A 13 -1.18 -5.69 -1.83
N GLU A 14 -0.55 -4.93 -2.74
CA GLU A 14 -1.25 -4.31 -3.86
C GLU A 14 -1.84 -5.35 -4.79
N THR A 15 -1.16 -6.49 -4.93
CA THR A 15 -1.54 -7.52 -5.88
C THR A 15 -2.71 -8.33 -5.35
N TYR A 16 -2.59 -8.95 -4.18
CA TYR A 16 -3.64 -9.86 -3.71
C TYR A 16 -4.92 -9.13 -3.30
N ALA A 17 -4.80 -7.90 -2.77
CA ALA A 17 -5.96 -7.15 -2.30
C ALA A 17 -6.59 -6.29 -3.40
N PHE A 18 -5.79 -5.75 -4.33
CA PHE A 18 -6.23 -4.65 -5.19
C PHE A 18 -5.90 -4.79 -6.69
N ALA A 19 -5.18 -5.82 -7.13
CA ALA A 19 -4.72 -5.92 -8.54
C ALA A 19 -5.84 -5.73 -9.55
N GLY A 20 -6.96 -6.44 -9.37
CA GLY A 20 -8.11 -6.35 -10.27
C GLY A 20 -8.68 -4.93 -10.35
N THR A 21 -8.82 -4.26 -9.21
CA THR A 21 -9.34 -2.90 -9.12
C THR A 21 -8.37 -1.89 -9.76
N ILE A 22 -7.07 -1.99 -9.46
CA ILE A 22 -6.03 -1.12 -10.02
C ILE A 22 -5.97 -1.28 -11.54
N ALA A 23 -5.90 -2.52 -12.04
CA ALA A 23 -5.82 -2.79 -13.48
C ALA A 23 -7.08 -2.35 -14.22
N LEU A 24 -8.27 -2.55 -13.63
CA LEU A 24 -9.53 -2.09 -14.22
C LEU A 24 -9.57 -0.56 -14.33
N ALA A 25 -9.17 0.16 -13.27
CA ALA A 25 -9.12 1.61 -13.26
C ALA A 25 -8.08 2.14 -14.26
N ALA A 26 -6.88 1.56 -14.30
CA ALA A 26 -5.83 1.91 -15.26
C ALA A 26 -6.30 1.71 -16.71
N ASN A 27 -6.95 0.58 -17.01
CA ASN A 27 -7.52 0.32 -18.34
C ASN A 27 -8.64 1.29 -18.72
N ALA A 28 -9.36 1.85 -17.73
CA ALA A 28 -10.34 2.90 -17.92
C ALA A 28 -9.71 4.31 -18.04
N GLY A 29 -8.37 4.42 -18.05
CA GLY A 29 -7.64 5.69 -18.18
C GLY A 29 -7.46 6.47 -16.88
N TRP A 30 -7.70 5.85 -15.71
CA TRP A 30 -7.47 6.49 -14.42
C TRP A 30 -5.97 6.50 -14.09
N LYS A 31 -5.53 7.51 -13.35
CA LYS A 31 -4.15 7.55 -12.85
C LYS A 31 -4.07 6.78 -11.54
N CYS A 32 -3.42 5.64 -11.56
CA CYS A 32 -3.33 4.74 -10.40
C CYS A 32 -1.97 4.87 -9.70
N HIS A 33 -1.99 5.01 -8.38
CA HIS A 33 -0.83 5.19 -7.53
C HIS A 33 -0.76 4.09 -6.47
N VAL A 34 0.43 3.60 -6.18
CA VAL A 34 0.69 2.66 -5.08
C VAL A 34 1.72 3.27 -4.15
N HIS A 35 1.36 3.44 -2.88
CA HIS A 35 2.26 3.90 -1.83
C HIS A 35 2.44 2.76 -0.83
N CYS A 36 3.69 2.35 -0.61
CA CYS A 36 4.04 1.23 0.24
C CYS A 36 4.80 1.71 1.48
N ALA A 37 4.46 1.20 2.66
CA ALA A 37 5.02 1.71 3.90
C ALA A 37 6.46 1.21 4.15
N SER A 38 6.75 -0.07 3.92
CA SER A 38 8.06 -0.68 4.12
C SER A 38 8.62 -1.29 2.83
N PHE A 39 9.85 -1.81 2.88
CA PHE A 39 10.42 -2.59 1.79
C PHE A 39 10.10 -4.09 1.91
N GLY A 40 9.38 -4.51 2.95
CA GLY A 40 9.10 -5.92 3.20
C GLY A 40 10.34 -6.73 3.61
N GLU A 41 11.35 -6.06 4.19
CA GLU A 41 12.66 -6.63 4.53
C GLU A 41 12.63 -7.64 5.69
N GLY A 42 11.51 -7.75 6.41
CA GLY A 42 11.28 -8.73 7.47
C GLY A 42 10.58 -10.01 6.99
N GLY A 43 10.27 -10.11 5.70
CA GLY A 43 9.63 -11.27 5.09
C GLY A 43 10.54 -12.47 4.90
N GLU A 44 9.94 -13.61 4.57
CA GLU A 44 10.67 -14.81 4.15
C GLU A 44 10.95 -14.79 2.65
N ARG A 45 12.01 -15.49 2.25
CA ARG A 45 12.42 -15.61 0.85
C ARG A 45 12.32 -17.06 0.38
N HIS A 46 11.60 -17.29 -0.72
CA HIS A 46 11.32 -18.65 -1.23
C HIS A 46 11.90 -18.95 -2.62
N ASP A 47 12.60 -17.99 -3.23
CA ASP A 47 13.17 -18.11 -4.59
C ASP A 47 14.66 -18.50 -4.61
N GLY A 48 15.24 -18.76 -3.43
CA GLY A 48 16.66 -19.14 -3.27
C GLY A 48 17.66 -17.99 -3.40
N GLY A 49 17.22 -16.73 -3.47
CA GLY A 49 18.14 -15.59 -3.41
C GLY A 49 18.67 -15.28 -2.01
N ASP A 50 19.48 -14.23 -1.89
CA ASP A 50 20.15 -13.84 -0.64
C ASP A 50 19.13 -13.49 0.47
N PRO A 51 19.19 -14.15 1.64
CA PRO A 51 18.29 -13.87 2.75
C PRO A 51 18.65 -12.59 3.54
N ASP A 52 19.75 -11.90 3.20
CA ASP A 52 20.07 -10.61 3.81
C ASP A 52 18.89 -9.61 3.68
N PRO A 53 18.44 -8.97 4.78
CA PRO A 53 17.30 -8.05 4.74
C PRO A 53 17.45 -6.90 3.74
N GLY A 54 18.67 -6.38 3.54
CA GLY A 54 18.94 -5.32 2.56
C GLY A 54 18.81 -5.82 1.13
N MET A 55 19.27 -7.05 0.85
CA MET A 55 19.09 -7.70 -0.44
C MET A 55 17.64 -8.06 -0.72
N LEU A 56 16.89 -8.51 0.30
CA LEU A 56 15.46 -8.75 0.19
C LEU A 56 14.69 -7.44 -0.08
N ALA A 57 14.99 -6.36 0.64
CA ALA A 57 14.41 -5.04 0.41
C ALA A 57 14.59 -4.57 -1.05
N LEU A 58 15.80 -4.72 -1.59
CA LEU A 58 16.11 -4.35 -2.96
C LEU A 58 15.35 -5.22 -3.98
N ALA A 59 15.23 -6.52 -3.73
CA ALA A 59 14.48 -7.43 -4.58
C ALA A 59 12.98 -7.06 -4.58
N ARG A 60 12.37 -6.92 -3.39
CA ARG A 60 10.94 -6.59 -3.24
C ARG A 60 10.59 -5.21 -3.80
N ALA A 61 11.50 -4.23 -3.70
CA ALA A 61 11.31 -2.93 -4.36
C ALA A 61 11.19 -3.07 -5.90
N ARG A 62 12.04 -3.92 -6.51
CA ARG A 62 12.00 -4.19 -7.95
C ARG A 62 10.76 -5.00 -8.34
N GLU A 63 10.35 -5.93 -7.49
CA GLU A 63 9.14 -6.72 -7.68
C GLU A 63 7.90 -5.83 -7.65
N LEU A 64 7.80 -4.90 -6.68
CA LEU A 64 6.70 -3.95 -6.60
C LEU A 64 6.66 -3.00 -7.80
N ASP A 65 7.81 -2.49 -8.24
CA ASP A 65 7.89 -1.65 -9.44
C ASP A 65 7.39 -2.41 -10.68
N ALA A 66 7.84 -3.66 -10.85
CA ALA A 66 7.40 -4.52 -11.94
C ALA A 66 5.93 -4.93 -11.82
N SER A 67 5.40 -5.06 -10.60
CA SER A 67 3.97 -5.29 -10.34
C SER A 67 3.14 -4.09 -10.77
N CYS A 68 3.50 -2.89 -10.29
CA CYS A 68 2.83 -1.64 -10.66
C CYS A 68 2.81 -1.43 -12.18
N ALA A 69 3.94 -1.67 -12.86
CA ALA A 69 4.02 -1.60 -14.31
C ALA A 69 3.04 -2.56 -15.02
N ARG A 70 2.90 -3.81 -14.53
CA ARG A 70 1.95 -4.79 -15.07
C ARG A 70 0.49 -4.38 -14.82
N LEU A 71 0.20 -3.76 -13.68
CA LEU A 71 -1.14 -3.28 -13.33
C LEU A 71 -1.51 -1.97 -14.04
N GLY A 72 -0.59 -1.35 -14.78
CA GLY A 72 -0.80 -0.03 -15.41
C GLY A 72 -0.77 1.14 -14.42
N ALA A 73 -0.22 0.92 -13.22
CA ALA A 73 -0.03 1.96 -12.21
C ALA A 73 1.25 2.78 -12.47
N GLN A 74 1.34 3.93 -11.82
CA GLN A 74 2.59 4.69 -11.73
C GLN A 74 3.66 3.91 -10.93
N PRO A 75 4.96 4.20 -11.10
CA PRO A 75 6.00 3.66 -10.22
C PRO A 75 5.65 3.88 -8.74
N PRO A 76 5.90 2.88 -7.87
CA PRO A 76 5.50 2.93 -6.46
C PRO A 76 6.29 3.98 -5.67
N ASP A 77 5.66 4.58 -4.66
CA ASP A 77 6.31 5.44 -3.65
C ASP A 77 6.48 4.63 -2.35
N ILE A 78 7.71 4.19 -2.06
CA ILE A 78 8.03 3.40 -0.87
C ILE A 78 8.56 4.33 0.23
N TRP A 79 7.93 4.31 1.40
CA TRP A 79 8.24 5.26 2.48
C TRP A 79 9.47 4.90 3.31
N GLY A 80 9.96 3.66 3.19
CA GLY A 80 11.13 3.15 3.90
C GLY A 80 10.94 3.06 5.41
N LEU A 81 9.72 2.82 5.89
CA LEU A 81 9.49 2.52 7.30
C LEU A 81 9.88 1.07 7.60
N PRO A 82 10.35 0.74 8.82
CA PRO A 82 10.84 -0.60 9.11
C PRO A 82 9.69 -1.61 9.15
N ASP A 83 9.85 -2.69 8.39
CA ASP A 83 8.95 -3.85 8.38
C ASP A 83 8.85 -4.49 9.78
N GLY A 84 7.63 -4.91 10.15
CA GLY A 84 7.26 -5.48 11.45
C GLY A 84 7.16 -4.45 12.58
N ARG A 85 7.41 -3.16 12.29
CA ARG A 85 7.49 -2.10 13.31
C ARG A 85 6.64 -0.88 12.96
N LEU A 86 5.69 -0.99 12.03
CA LEU A 86 4.84 0.13 11.64
C LEU A 86 4.00 0.62 12.82
N ALA A 87 3.46 -0.27 13.65
CA ALA A 87 2.64 0.12 14.81
C ALA A 87 3.31 1.14 15.77
N GLY A 88 4.65 1.15 15.85
CA GLY A 88 5.40 2.10 16.67
C GLY A 88 5.68 3.47 16.01
N ARG A 89 5.29 3.66 14.74
CA ARG A 89 5.62 4.87 13.96
C ARG A 89 4.60 5.99 14.20
N LYS A 90 5.11 7.18 14.53
CA LYS A 90 4.30 8.40 14.77
C LYS A 90 4.04 9.22 13.50
N ASP A 91 4.74 8.92 12.42
CA ASP A 91 4.72 9.69 11.18
C ASP A 91 3.77 9.13 10.11
N GLY A 92 3.22 7.93 10.33
CA GLY A 92 2.36 7.24 9.36
C GLY A 92 1.11 8.02 8.95
N VAL A 93 0.38 8.61 9.91
CA VAL A 93 -0.79 9.47 9.61
C VAL A 93 -0.42 10.64 8.69
N ARG A 94 0.73 11.29 8.95
CA ARG A 94 1.19 12.40 8.11
C ARG A 94 1.59 11.93 6.71
N LYS A 95 2.24 10.77 6.60
CA LYS A 95 2.61 10.16 5.31
C LYS A 95 1.38 9.79 4.49
N ALA A 96 0.39 9.12 5.08
CA ALA A 96 -0.87 8.79 4.42
C ALA A 96 -1.63 10.04 3.94
N ARG A 97 -1.75 11.07 4.80
CA ARG A 97 -2.36 12.35 4.42
C ARG A 97 -1.61 13.03 3.28
N SER A 98 -0.29 13.02 3.33
CA SER A 98 0.55 13.59 2.26
C SER A 98 0.39 12.83 0.96
N ALA A 99 0.30 11.50 0.99
CA ALA A 99 0.03 10.67 -0.19
C ALA A 99 -1.30 11.06 -0.84
N MET A 100 -2.39 11.07 -0.06
CA MET A 100 -3.74 11.45 -0.54
C MET A 100 -3.75 12.84 -1.20
N ARG A 101 -3.06 13.83 -0.60
CA ARG A 101 -2.96 15.19 -1.15
C ARG A 101 -2.08 15.28 -2.39
N ARG A 102 -0.90 14.63 -2.39
CA ARG A 102 0.06 14.67 -3.50
C ARG A 102 -0.47 14.00 -4.76
N THR A 103 -1.29 12.97 -4.62
CA THR A 103 -1.91 12.28 -5.75
C THR A 103 -3.24 12.88 -6.15
N SER A 104 -3.76 13.87 -5.41
CA SER A 104 -5.14 14.37 -5.56
C SER A 104 -6.13 13.21 -5.65
N ALA A 105 -6.03 12.26 -4.72
CA ALA A 105 -6.79 11.02 -4.78
C ALA A 105 -8.30 11.30 -4.79
N ASP A 106 -9.01 10.66 -5.71
CA ASP A 106 -10.48 10.61 -5.74
C ASP A 106 -10.98 9.34 -5.03
N VAL A 107 -10.19 8.26 -5.10
CA VAL A 107 -10.43 6.98 -4.43
C VAL A 107 -9.15 6.54 -3.71
N VAL A 108 -9.29 6.09 -2.46
CA VAL A 108 -8.23 5.47 -1.67
C VAL A 108 -8.59 4.02 -1.36
N LEU A 109 -7.65 3.10 -1.61
CA LEU A 109 -7.71 1.70 -1.22
C LEU A 109 -6.77 1.45 -0.04
N SER A 110 -7.25 0.70 0.96
CA SER A 110 -6.45 0.24 2.10
C SER A 110 -6.98 -1.11 2.59
N LEU A 111 -6.20 -1.81 3.42
CA LEU A 111 -6.69 -2.99 4.11
C LEU A 111 -7.70 -2.62 5.21
N GLY A 112 -8.63 -3.55 5.47
CA GLY A 112 -9.68 -3.42 6.47
C GLY A 112 -9.18 -3.36 7.92
N SER A 113 -10.11 -3.13 8.84
CA SER A 113 -9.82 -2.98 10.28
C SER A 113 -9.34 -4.27 10.96
N ASP A 114 -9.50 -5.41 10.28
CA ASP A 114 -8.98 -6.72 10.66
C ASP A 114 -7.51 -6.92 10.26
N GLY A 115 -6.94 -6.02 9.46
CA GLY A 115 -5.59 -6.16 8.93
C GLY A 115 -5.44 -7.36 8.00
N ALA A 116 -6.52 -7.77 7.32
CA ALA A 116 -6.65 -9.03 6.60
C ALA A 116 -6.52 -10.25 7.53
N TYR A 117 -5.30 -10.71 7.79
CA TYR A 117 -5.02 -11.88 8.64
C TYR A 117 -4.50 -11.47 10.04
N GLY A 118 -4.75 -10.23 10.47
CA GLY A 118 -4.37 -9.72 11.78
C GLY A 118 -2.93 -9.19 11.89
N HIS A 119 -2.23 -8.97 10.77
CA HIS A 119 -0.85 -8.50 10.81
C HIS A 119 -0.74 -7.10 11.47
N PRO A 120 0.15 -6.89 12.45
CA PRO A 120 0.26 -5.61 13.16
C PRO A 120 0.50 -4.40 12.26
N ASP A 121 1.29 -4.57 11.20
CA ASP A 121 1.56 -3.48 10.24
C ASP A 121 0.35 -3.15 9.37
N HIS A 122 -0.49 -4.14 9.03
CA HIS A 122 -1.72 -3.92 8.30
C HIS A 122 -2.70 -3.10 9.13
N LEU A 123 -2.83 -3.46 10.42
CA LEU A 123 -3.62 -2.70 11.39
C LEU A 123 -3.07 -1.28 11.59
N ALA A 124 -1.75 -1.10 11.58
CA ALA A 124 -1.12 0.22 11.69
C ALA A 124 -1.46 1.10 10.47
N VAL A 125 -1.28 0.58 9.25
CA VAL A 125 -1.61 1.30 8.01
C VAL A 125 -3.09 1.62 7.94
N HIS A 126 -3.97 0.68 8.26
CA HIS A 126 -5.42 0.92 8.34
C HIS A 126 -5.73 2.13 9.25
N ARG A 127 -5.19 2.14 10.48
CA ARG A 127 -5.40 3.25 11.42
C ARG A 127 -4.86 4.57 10.88
N TRP A 128 -3.71 4.55 10.20
CA TRP A 128 -3.13 5.76 9.61
C TRP A 128 -3.98 6.33 8.48
N VAL A 129 -4.46 5.46 7.59
CA VAL A 129 -5.31 5.84 6.47
C VAL A 129 -6.62 6.41 6.99
N GLN A 130 -7.29 5.73 7.93
CA GLN A 130 -8.53 6.21 8.54
C GLN A 130 -8.35 7.58 9.20
N GLN A 131 -7.33 7.74 10.07
CA GLN A 131 -7.07 9.02 10.75
C GLN A 131 -6.65 10.12 9.77
N ALA A 132 -5.89 9.79 8.72
CA ALA A 132 -5.52 10.76 7.70
C ALA A 132 -6.78 11.24 6.97
N TRP A 133 -7.61 10.32 6.51
CA TRP A 133 -8.85 10.57 5.78
C TRP A 133 -9.86 11.40 6.58
N GLU A 134 -10.00 11.13 7.88
CA GLU A 134 -10.87 11.90 8.79
C GLU A 134 -10.51 13.39 8.85
N THR A 135 -9.24 13.73 8.61
CA THR A 135 -8.70 15.09 8.75
C THR A 135 -8.60 15.87 7.43
N ILE A 136 -9.02 15.31 6.29
CA ILE A 136 -9.02 16.00 5.00
C ILE A 136 -10.42 16.56 4.74
N GLU A 137 -10.50 17.80 4.23
CA GLU A 137 -11.77 18.48 3.93
C GLU A 137 -12.47 17.86 2.72
N GLU A 138 -11.76 17.77 1.60
CA GLU A 138 -12.21 17.05 0.40
C GLU A 138 -11.84 15.57 0.55
N LYS A 139 -12.83 14.77 0.95
CA LYS A 139 -12.62 13.36 1.26
C LYS A 139 -12.71 12.50 -0.01
N PRO A 140 -11.64 11.76 -0.38
CA PRO A 140 -11.77 10.73 -1.40
C PRO A 140 -12.74 9.65 -0.93
N VAL A 141 -13.29 8.87 -1.86
CA VAL A 141 -13.96 7.62 -1.49
C VAL A 141 -12.92 6.69 -0.87
N LEU A 142 -13.16 6.22 0.35
CA LEU A 142 -12.28 5.28 1.03
C LEU A 142 -12.88 3.88 0.98
N LEU A 143 -12.17 2.94 0.35
CA LEU A 143 -12.56 1.55 0.21
C LEU A 143 -11.56 0.65 0.92
N TYR A 144 -12.09 -0.38 1.57
CA TYR A 144 -11.30 -1.38 2.28
C TYR A 144 -11.39 -2.74 1.61
N ALA A 145 -10.26 -3.43 1.43
CA ALA A 145 -10.31 -4.87 1.19
C ALA A 145 -10.82 -5.57 2.45
N ALA A 146 -11.81 -6.45 2.28
CA ALA A 146 -12.38 -7.27 3.33
C ALA A 146 -12.28 -8.74 2.92
N PHE A 147 -11.79 -9.57 3.83
CA PHE A 147 -11.65 -11.01 3.63
C PHE A 147 -12.65 -11.72 4.55
N PRO A 148 -13.70 -12.35 4.03
CA PRO A 148 -14.68 -13.02 4.86
C PRO A 148 -14.00 -14.11 5.71
N PRO A 149 -14.29 -14.21 7.01
CA PRO A 149 -13.85 -15.36 7.80
C PRO A 149 -14.54 -16.60 7.24
N GLY A 150 -13.74 -17.59 6.81
CA GLY A 150 -14.20 -18.92 6.43
C GLY A 150 -14.43 -19.82 7.62
#